data_AF-A0A6J1WI57-F1
#
_entry.id   AF-A0A6J1WI57-F1
#
_cell.length_a   1.000
_cell.length_b   1.000
_cell.length_c   1.000
_cell.angle_alpha   90.00
_cell.angle_beta   90.00
_cell.angle_gamma   90.00
#
_symmetry.space_group_name_H-M   'P 1'
#
loop_
_entity.id
_entity.type
_entity.pdbx_description
1 polymer ?
#
loop_
_entity_poly.entity_id
_entity_poly.type
_entity_poly.pdbx_seq_one_letter_code
_entity_poly.pdbx_strand_id
1 'polypeptide(L)'
;MSILKYLFPVPKPDSKRVITFANHDDYICFRQHTYRKKGKDIDLSEIGPRFQMKLYEIKLGTLEALDAADTEWALRPYMNTAAKRRFLSDDDGWQQEDE
;
A
#
# COMPACT_ATOMS: atom_id res chain seq x y z
N MET A 1 -9.54 5.94 -2.57
CA MET A 1 -8.15 5.80 -3.09
C MET A 1 -8.09 4.75 -4.19
N SER A 2 -7.62 5.11 -5.39
CA SER A 2 -7.65 4.21 -6.55
C SER A 2 -6.36 4.22 -7.40
N ILE A 3 -5.35 5.01 -7.04
CA ILE A 3 -4.16 5.23 -7.89
C ILE A 3 -3.38 3.92 -8.12
N LEU A 4 -3.02 3.21 -7.04
CA LEU A 4 -2.16 2.02 -7.13
C LEU A 4 -2.77 0.86 -7.93
N LYS A 5 -4.11 0.67 -7.88
CA LYS A 5 -4.76 -0.41 -8.63
C LYS A 5 -4.72 -0.20 -10.15
N TYR A 6 -4.66 1.05 -10.60
CA TYR A 6 -4.63 1.38 -12.03
C TYR A 6 -3.23 1.31 -12.65
N LEU A 7 -2.19 1.00 -11.85
CA LEU A 7 -0.86 0.67 -12.36
C LEU A 7 -0.79 -0.72 -12.99
N PHE A 8 -1.81 -1.57 -12.75
CA PHE A 8 -1.83 -2.95 -13.21
C PHE A 8 -2.98 -3.18 -14.20
N PRO A 9 -2.77 -4.02 -15.22
CA PRO A 9 -3.85 -4.44 -16.12
C PRO A 9 -4.84 -5.33 -15.38
N VAL A 10 -6.06 -5.43 -15.93
CA VAL A 10 -7.09 -6.34 -15.39
C VAL A 10 -6.59 -7.79 -15.48
N PRO A 11 -6.51 -8.53 -14.36
CA PRO A 11 -6.01 -9.89 -14.36
C PRO A 11 -7.02 -10.84 -15.00
N LYS A 12 -6.50 -11.93 -15.60
CA LYS A 12 -7.34 -13.03 -16.07
C LYS A 12 -7.88 -13.83 -14.86
N PRO A 13 -9.07 -14.48 -14.99
CA PRO A 13 -9.64 -15.28 -13.90
C PRO A 13 -8.76 -16.45 -13.43
N ASP A 14 -7.87 -16.94 -14.29
CA ASP A 14 -6.95 -18.06 -14.04
C ASP A 14 -5.55 -17.62 -13.55
N SER A 15 -5.35 -16.31 -13.32
CA SER A 15 -4.07 -15.78 -12.84
C SER A 15 -3.71 -16.32 -11.47
N LYS A 16 -2.52 -16.92 -11.36
CA LYS A 16 -1.98 -17.47 -10.09
C LYS A 16 -1.10 -16.50 -9.31
N ARG A 17 -0.91 -15.29 -9.82
CA ARG A 17 -0.05 -14.26 -9.21
C ARG A 17 -0.91 -13.23 -8.50
N VAL A 18 -0.53 -12.92 -7.26
CA VAL A 18 -1.21 -11.97 -6.38
C VAL A 18 -0.21 -10.94 -5.89
N ILE A 19 -0.61 -9.68 -5.92
CA ILE A 19 0.14 -8.57 -5.35
C ILE A 19 -0.67 -8.04 -4.17
N THR A 20 -0.03 -7.94 -3.01
CA THR A 20 -0.65 -7.50 -1.77
C THR A 20 -0.13 -6.11 -1.43
N PHE A 21 -1.06 -5.17 -1.27
CA PHE A 21 -0.84 -3.87 -0.64
C PHE A 21 -1.59 -3.88 0.70
N ALA A 22 -0.90 -4.25 1.77
CA ALA A 22 -1.48 -4.27 3.11
C ALA A 22 -1.13 -2.96 3.82
N ASN A 23 -2.12 -2.14 4.13
CA ASN A 23 -1.88 -0.90 4.85
C ASN A 23 -1.90 -1.12 6.37
N HIS A 24 -0.98 -0.48 7.06
CA HIS A 24 -0.78 -0.65 8.47
C HIS A 24 -0.09 0.59 9.07
N ASP A 25 -0.79 1.34 9.93
CA ASP A 25 -0.28 2.60 10.51
C ASP A 25 0.26 3.59 9.45
N ASP A 26 -0.49 3.75 8.35
CA ASP A 26 -0.11 4.55 7.17
C ASP A 26 1.16 4.08 6.43
N TYR A 27 1.67 2.89 6.75
CA TYR A 27 2.67 2.18 5.97
C TYR A 27 2.02 1.10 5.10
N ILE A 28 2.18 1.23 3.79
CA ILE A 28 1.72 0.24 2.83
C ILE A 28 2.81 -0.82 2.66
N CYS A 29 2.59 -2.00 3.22
CA CYS A 29 3.39 -3.19 3.01
C CYS A 29 3.11 -3.76 1.62
N PHE A 30 4.14 -3.79 0.77
CA PHE A 30 4.09 -4.45 -0.53
C PHE A 30 4.66 -5.86 -0.45
N ARG A 31 3.91 -6.83 -0.93
CA ARG A 31 4.38 -8.20 -1.16
C ARG A 31 3.81 -8.73 -2.46
N GLN A 32 4.53 -9.66 -3.06
CA GLN A 32 4.09 -10.31 -4.28
C GLN A 32 4.26 -11.82 -4.16
N HIS A 33 3.20 -12.55 -4.44
CA HIS A 33 3.13 -14.00 -4.27
C HIS A 33 2.61 -14.67 -5.53
N THR A 34 3.02 -15.92 -5.72
CA THR A 34 2.27 -16.89 -6.53
C THR A 34 1.58 -17.86 -5.60
N TYR A 35 0.40 -18.33 -5.97
CA TYR A 35 -0.32 -19.33 -5.19
C TYR A 35 -0.50 -20.63 -5.96
N ARG A 36 -0.48 -21.74 -5.24
CA ARG A 36 -0.82 -23.07 -5.74
C ARG A 36 -1.87 -23.66 -4.82
N LYS A 37 -3.01 -24.05 -5.40
CA LYS A 37 -4.05 -24.76 -4.66
C LYS A 37 -3.66 -26.22 -4.50
N LYS A 38 -3.64 -26.73 -3.27
CA LYS A 38 -3.37 -28.13 -2.93
C LYS A 38 -4.56 -28.67 -2.14
N GLY A 39 -5.56 -29.19 -2.85
CA GLY A 39 -6.82 -29.61 -2.23
C GLY A 39 -7.62 -28.42 -1.68
N LYS A 40 -7.80 -28.39 -0.35
CA LYS A 40 -8.45 -27.27 0.36
C LYS A 40 -7.49 -26.14 0.72
N ASP A 41 -6.19 -26.43 0.74
CA ASP A 41 -5.16 -25.49 1.18
C ASP A 41 -4.58 -24.69 0.01
N ILE A 42 -3.99 -23.54 0.32
CA ILE A 42 -3.33 -22.66 -0.63
C ILE A 42 -1.88 -22.46 -0.18
N ASP A 43 -0.95 -22.97 -0.99
CA ASP A 43 0.47 -22.75 -0.79
C ASP A 43 0.86 -21.42 -1.48
N LEU A 44 1.40 -20.48 -0.71
CA LEU A 44 1.94 -19.22 -1.22
C LEU A 44 3.45 -19.32 -1.36
N SER A 45 3.96 -18.90 -2.52
CA SER A 45 5.39 -18.73 -2.78
C SER A 45 5.66 -17.28 -3.11
N GLU A 46 6.46 -16.63 -2.26
CA GLU A 46 6.81 -15.23 -2.46
C GLU A 46 7.79 -15.06 -3.62
N ILE A 47 7.52 -14.05 -4.45
CA ILE A 47 8.33 -13.73 -5.62
C ILE A 47 8.53 -12.22 -5.71
N GLY A 48 9.79 -11.78 -5.84
CA GLY A 48 10.12 -10.37 -6.01
C GLY A 48 10.42 -9.63 -4.70
N PRO A 49 10.44 -8.30 -4.72
CA PRO A 49 10.96 -7.50 -3.61
C PRO A 49 9.95 -7.34 -2.47
N ARG A 50 10.50 -7.19 -1.26
CA ARG A 50 9.77 -6.79 -0.05
C ARG A 50 10.08 -5.34 0.25
N PHE A 51 9.06 -4.50 0.31
CA PHE A 51 9.24 -3.14 0.81
C PHE A 51 8.00 -2.64 1.52
N GLN A 52 8.19 -1.56 2.26
CA GLN A 52 7.14 -0.77 2.89
C GLN A 52 7.23 0.62 2.29
N MET A 53 6.08 1.18 1.92
CA MET A 53 6.00 2.54 1.38
C MET A 53 5.20 3.40 2.37
N LYS A 54 5.65 4.63 2.56
CA LYS A 54 4.88 5.67 3.25
C LYS A 54 4.57 6.78 2.26
N LEU A 55 3.31 7.14 2.14
CA LEU A 55 2.88 8.24 1.28
C LEU A 55 3.38 9.57 1.88
N TYR A 56 4.06 10.39 1.09
CA TYR A 56 4.54 11.70 1.53
C TYR A 56 3.77 12.86 0.87
N GLU A 57 3.38 12.73 -0.39
CA GLU A 57 2.67 13.78 -1.12
C GLU A 57 1.89 13.18 -2.31
N ILE A 58 0.72 13.75 -2.58
CA ILE A 58 -0.08 13.53 -3.80
C ILE A 58 -0.27 14.90 -4.44
N LYS A 59 0.17 15.04 -5.70
CA LYS A 59 -0.07 16.22 -6.54
C LYS A 59 -0.99 15.89 -7.70
N LEU A 60 -1.86 16.83 -8.05
CA LEU A 60 -2.81 16.73 -9.16
C LEU A 60 -2.14 17.12 -10.49
N GLY A 61 -1.09 16.40 -10.87
CA GLY A 61 -0.34 16.69 -12.09
C GLY A 61 0.67 15.61 -12.45
N THR A 62 1.34 15.80 -13.58
CA THR A 62 2.45 14.93 -14.01
C THR A 62 3.76 15.37 -13.35
N LEU A 63 4.77 14.50 -13.43
CA LEU A 63 6.10 14.80 -12.88
C LEU A 63 6.75 16.04 -13.52
N GLU A 64 6.43 16.35 -14.77
CA GLU A 64 6.97 17.51 -15.48
C GLU A 64 6.35 18.84 -15.02
N ALA A 65 5.11 18.79 -14.51
CA ALA A 65 4.35 19.97 -14.08
C ALA A 65 4.36 20.16 -12.55
N LEU A 66 5.31 19.55 -11.83
CA LEU A 66 5.35 19.54 -10.36
C LEU A 66 5.26 20.94 -9.72
N ASP A 67 5.87 21.95 -10.33
CA ASP A 67 5.92 23.31 -9.79
C ASP A 67 4.57 24.05 -9.92
N ALA A 68 3.78 23.69 -10.93
CA ALA A 68 2.50 24.31 -11.23
C ALA A 68 1.29 23.47 -10.74
N ALA A 69 1.51 22.21 -10.38
CA ALA A 69 0.46 21.30 -9.96
C ALA A 69 0.06 21.52 -8.49
N ASP A 70 -1.24 21.53 -8.25
CA ASP A 70 -1.81 21.65 -6.91
C ASP A 70 -1.56 20.38 -6.07
N THR A 71 -1.22 20.58 -4.79
CA THR A 71 -1.06 19.49 -3.82
C THR A 71 -2.43 19.06 -3.31
N GLU A 72 -2.83 17.82 -3.60
CA GLU A 72 -4.05 17.20 -3.05
C GLU A 72 -3.86 16.85 -1.57
N TRP A 73 -2.72 16.24 -1.24
CA TRP A 73 -2.39 15.82 0.11
C TRP A 73 -0.88 15.83 0.33
N ALA A 74 -0.44 16.23 1.53
CA ALA A 74 0.96 16.16 1.93
C ALA A 74 1.10 15.76 3.39
N LEU A 75 2.11 14.95 3.67
CA LEU A 75 2.53 14.59 5.01
C LEU A 75 3.17 15.80 5.69
N ARG A 76 2.59 16.23 6.81
CA ARG A 76 3.09 17.36 7.62
C ARG A 76 3.60 16.85 8.98
N PRO A 77 4.85 16.37 9.08
CA PRO A 77 5.35 15.71 10.28
C PRO A 77 5.53 16.64 11.48
N TYR A 78 5.74 17.94 11.25
CA TYR A 78 6.05 18.92 12.29
C TYR A 78 4.80 19.58 12.91
N MET A 79 3.61 19.00 12.74
CA MET A 79 2.40 19.46 13.43
C MET A 79 2.24 18.72 14.76
N ASN A 80 1.80 19.41 15.82
CA ASN A 80 1.63 18.82 17.16
C ASN A 80 0.75 17.57 17.19
N THR A 81 -0.20 17.44 16.27
CA THR A 81 -1.11 16.30 16.17
C THR A 81 -0.72 15.31 15.07
N ALA A 82 0.43 15.48 14.40
CA ALA A 82 0.82 14.65 13.26
C ALA A 82 0.90 13.17 13.62
N ALA A 83 1.50 12.84 14.76
CA ALA A 83 1.63 11.46 15.23
C ALA A 83 0.30 10.80 15.65
N LYS A 84 -0.76 11.59 15.87
CA LYS A 84 -2.08 11.10 16.28
C LYS A 84 -3.05 10.97 15.10
N ARG A 85 -2.71 11.53 13.95
CA ARG A 85 -3.58 11.55 12.76
C ARG A 85 -3.16 10.42 11.84
N ARG A 86 -4.07 9.48 11.63
CA ARG A 86 -3.98 8.49 10.56
C ARG A 86 -4.83 8.93 9.38
N PHE A 87 -4.35 8.69 8.18
CA PHE A 87 -5.03 9.08 6.95
C PHE A 87 -5.47 7.89 6.12
N LEU A 88 -4.75 6.77 6.21
CA LEU A 88 -4.94 5.59 5.37
C LEU A 88 -5.38 4.38 6.19
N SER A 89 -5.06 4.34 7.49
CA SER A 89 -5.37 3.24 8.42
C SER A 89 -6.42 3.67 9.45
N ASP A 90 -7.44 2.85 9.64
CA ASP A 90 -8.46 3.05 10.68
C ASP A 90 -7.99 2.49 12.03
N ASP A 91 -7.24 1.38 12.01
CA ASP A 91 -6.79 0.68 13.21
C ASP A 91 -5.41 1.16 13.70
N ASP A 92 -5.21 1.03 15.02
CA ASP A 92 -3.88 0.98 15.62
C ASP A 92 -3.10 -0.18 14.98
N GLY A 93 -1.78 -0.04 14.89
CA GLY A 93 -0.92 -1.00 14.23
C GLY A 93 -0.92 -2.42 14.86
N TRP A 94 0.18 -3.16 14.70
CA TRP A 94 0.23 -4.57 15.05
C TRP A 94 0.23 -4.56 16.56
N GLN A 95 -0.95 -4.83 17.13
CA GLN A 95 -1.09 -5.09 18.55
C GLN A 95 -0.27 -6.35 18.77
N GLN A 96 0.92 -6.20 19.34
CA GLN A 96 1.59 -7.33 19.95
C GLN A 96 0.63 -7.78 21.05
N GLU A 97 0.04 -8.97 20.87
CA GLU A 97 -0.51 -9.68 22.01
C GLU A 97 0.72 -9.96 22.90
N ASP A 98 0.95 -9.07 23.86
CA ASP A 98 1.89 -9.30 24.93
C ASP A 98 1.36 -10.50 25.71
N GLU A 99 2.00 -11.66 25.53
CA GLU A 99 1.79 -12.86 26.35
C GLU A 99 2.46 -12.71 27.72
#